data_AF-C4TQH6-F1
#
_entry.id   AF-C4TQH6-F1
#
_cell.length_a   1.000
_cell.length_b   1.000
_cell.length_c   1.000
_cell.angle_alpha   90.00
_cell.angle_beta   90.00
_cell.angle_gamma   90.00
#
_symmetry.space_group_name_H-M   'P 1'
#
loop_
_entity.id
_entity.type
_entity.pdbx_description
1 polymer ?
#
loop_
_entity_poly.entity_id
_entity_poly.type
_entity_poly.pdbx_seq_one_letter_code
_entity_poly.pdbx_strand_id
1 'polypeptide(L)'
;MSHKKSQLCCRANVYTQVPDGGWGWVVAVSFFFVEVFTYGIIKSFGVFFNDLMDSFNESNSRISWIISICVFVLTFTAPLSTVLSSRFGHRLVVMLGGLLVSAGMVTAAFSQKVYHMYIAIGIVSGLGFCFSFLPTVTILSQYFDRRRSVVTAVASTGECFAMFAFAPAITALKETV
;
A
#
# COMPACT_ATOMS: atom_id res chain seq x y z
N MET A 1 -38.21 -23.34 17.81
CA MET A 1 -37.19 -23.33 16.74
C MET A 1 -36.91 -21.88 16.35
N SER A 2 -35.65 -21.52 16.05
CA SER A 2 -35.23 -20.29 15.33
C SER A 2 -34.56 -19.13 16.11
N HIS A 3 -33.56 -19.40 16.96
CA HIS A 3 -32.62 -18.35 17.40
C HIS A 3 -31.14 -18.78 17.52
N LYS A 4 -30.73 -19.87 16.85
CA LYS A 4 -29.38 -20.48 17.01
C LYS A 4 -28.51 -20.49 15.75
N LYS A 5 -28.75 -19.58 14.78
CA LYS A 5 -28.04 -19.60 13.48
C LYS A 5 -27.17 -18.37 13.15
N SER A 6 -27.20 -17.30 13.96
CA SER A 6 -26.45 -16.07 13.67
C SER A 6 -25.07 -15.97 14.32
N GLN A 7 -24.64 -16.94 15.14
CA GLN A 7 -23.34 -16.88 15.84
C GLN A 7 -22.18 -17.61 15.14
N LEU A 8 -22.36 -18.12 13.91
CA LEU A 8 -21.31 -18.90 13.24
C LEU A 8 -20.38 -18.11 12.29
N CYS A 9 -20.74 -16.91 11.83
CA CYS A 9 -19.99 -16.22 10.77
C CYS A 9 -18.80 -15.38 11.22
N CYS A 10 -18.67 -15.06 12.51
CA CYS A 10 -17.57 -14.25 13.03
C CYS A 10 -16.92 -14.93 14.22
N ARG A 11 -16.41 -16.15 14.04
CA ARG A 11 -15.40 -16.67 14.96
C ARG A 11 -14.09 -15.92 14.65
N ALA A 12 -14.04 -14.65 15.03
CA ALA A 12 -12.79 -13.94 15.19
C ALA A 12 -11.98 -14.83 16.14
N ASN A 13 -10.85 -15.34 15.67
CA ASN A 13 -9.92 -16.07 16.50
C ASN A 13 -9.39 -15.06 17.52
N VAL A 14 -10.07 -14.95 18.67
CA VAL A 14 -9.64 -14.11 19.79
C VAL A 14 -8.37 -14.77 20.31
N TYR A 15 -7.21 -14.28 19.85
CA TYR A 15 -5.93 -14.67 20.43
C TYR A 15 -5.99 -14.29 21.91
N THR A 16 -5.96 -15.30 22.77
CA THR A 16 -6.27 -15.22 24.21
C THR A 16 -5.24 -14.43 25.02
N GLN A 17 -4.13 -14.02 24.41
CA GLN A 17 -3.17 -13.07 24.91
C GLN A 17 -2.57 -12.36 23.69
N VAL A 18 -2.78 -11.06 23.52
CA VAL A 18 -1.93 -10.26 22.62
C VAL A 18 -0.53 -10.28 23.22
N PRO A 19 0.48 -10.90 22.57
CA PRO A 19 1.82 -10.86 23.10
C PRO A 19 2.33 -9.44 22.87
N ASP A 20 2.21 -8.59 23.89
CA ASP A 20 2.82 -7.26 23.97
C ASP A 20 4.36 -7.38 24.00
N GLY A 21 4.95 -8.03 22.99
CA GLY A 21 6.38 -8.35 22.88
C GLY A 21 6.68 -9.65 22.13
N GLY A 22 7.86 -9.74 21.51
CA GLY A 22 8.30 -10.88 20.71
C GLY A 22 8.16 -10.64 19.19
N TRP A 23 7.51 -11.58 18.48
CA TRP A 23 7.29 -11.53 17.02
C TRP A 23 6.54 -10.28 16.53
N GLY A 24 5.82 -9.58 17.40
CA GLY A 24 5.17 -8.31 17.07
C GLY A 24 6.13 -7.23 16.57
N TRP A 25 7.39 -7.20 17.07
CA TRP A 25 8.40 -6.26 16.56
C TRP A 25 8.79 -6.55 15.10
N VAL A 26 8.84 -7.83 14.71
CA VAL A 26 9.11 -8.22 13.32
C VAL A 26 7.97 -7.77 12.42
N VAL A 27 6.73 -7.90 12.88
CA VAL A 27 5.55 -7.38 12.17
C VAL A 27 5.59 -5.85 12.06
N ALA A 28 5.99 -5.14 13.12
CA ALA A 28 6.12 -3.69 13.11
C ALA A 28 7.18 -3.21 12.09
N VAL A 29 8.34 -3.86 12.05
CA VAL A 29 9.39 -3.60 11.04
C VAL A 29 8.87 -3.93 9.64
N SER A 30 8.12 -5.02 9.47
CA SER A 30 7.52 -5.37 8.18
C SER A 30 6.52 -4.30 7.72
N PHE A 31 5.70 -3.80 8.64
CA PHE A 31 4.76 -2.71 8.36
C PHE A 31 5.49 -1.41 8.00
N PHE A 32 6.59 -1.09 8.67
CA PHE A 32 7.46 0.03 8.30
C PHE A 32 7.93 -0.06 6.84
N PHE A 33 8.38 -1.24 6.38
CA PHE A 33 8.76 -1.41 4.97
C PHE A 33 7.57 -1.29 4.01
N VAL A 34 6.40 -1.82 4.38
CA VAL A 34 5.18 -1.69 3.56
C VAL A 34 4.77 -0.22 3.43
N GLU A 35 4.85 0.57 4.50
CA GLU A 35 4.66 2.03 4.51
C GLU A 35 5.67 2.74 3.60
N VAL A 36 6.96 2.42 3.74
CA VAL A 36 8.05 2.95 2.90
C VAL A 36 7.76 2.70 1.43
N PHE A 37 7.42 1.47 1.04
CA PHE A 37 7.17 1.17 -0.37
C PHE A 37 5.85 1.73 -0.88
N THR A 38 4.77 1.66 -0.10
CA THR A 38 3.44 2.11 -0.54
C THR A 38 3.41 3.61 -0.71
N TYR A 39 3.65 4.36 0.36
CA TYR A 39 3.56 5.81 0.32
C TYR A 39 4.82 6.45 -0.25
N GLY A 40 6.00 5.83 -0.09
CA GLY A 40 7.22 6.31 -0.73
C GLY A 40 7.13 6.30 -2.25
N ILE A 41 6.56 5.24 -2.86
CA ILE A 41 6.36 5.20 -4.32
C ILE A 41 5.33 6.25 -4.76
N ILE A 42 4.18 6.33 -4.07
CA ILE A 42 3.13 7.31 -4.39
C ILE A 42 3.65 8.74 -4.31
N LYS A 43 4.45 9.07 -3.28
CA LYS A 43 5.02 10.41 -3.11
C LYS A 43 6.19 10.69 -4.05
N SER A 44 7.00 9.68 -4.37
CA SER A 44 8.11 9.81 -5.33
C SER A 44 7.63 10.20 -6.72
N PHE A 45 6.38 9.85 -7.06
CA PHE A 45 5.72 10.31 -8.28
C PHE A 45 5.69 11.83 -8.43
N GLY A 46 5.67 12.57 -7.31
CA GLY A 46 5.77 14.03 -7.31
C GLY A 46 7.08 14.55 -7.89
N VAL A 47 8.19 13.81 -7.74
CA VAL A 47 9.50 14.20 -8.29
C VAL A 47 9.51 14.05 -9.81
N PHE A 48 8.89 12.99 -10.33
CA PHE A 48 8.76 12.71 -11.76
C PHE A 48 7.65 13.52 -12.44
N PHE A 49 6.86 14.28 -11.68
CA PHE A 49 5.65 14.90 -12.19
C PHE A 49 5.91 15.83 -13.38
N ASN A 50 6.93 16.70 -13.27
CA ASN A 50 7.31 17.61 -14.35
C ASN A 50 7.91 16.85 -15.55
N ASP A 51 8.75 15.84 -15.31
CA ASP A 51 9.35 15.05 -16.40
C ASP A 51 8.30 14.29 -17.21
N LEU A 52 7.26 13.78 -16.53
CA LEU A 52 6.12 13.11 -17.16
C LEU A 52 5.28 14.10 -17.96
N MET A 53 5.10 15.32 -17.46
CA MET A 53 4.42 16.39 -18.18
C MET A 53 5.13 16.69 -19.51
N ASP A 54 6.45 16.86 -19.46
CA ASP A 54 7.26 17.16 -20.64
C ASP A 54 7.35 15.96 -21.60
N SER A 55 7.58 14.75 -21.07
CA SER A 55 7.72 13.53 -21.88
C SER A 55 6.44 13.14 -22.62
N PHE A 56 5.29 13.29 -21.97
CA PHE A 56 4.00 13.02 -22.61
C PHE A 56 3.44 14.24 -23.35
N ASN A 57 4.02 15.43 -23.16
CA ASN A 57 3.56 16.71 -23.67
C ASN A 57 2.08 16.98 -23.33
N GLU A 58 1.72 16.71 -22.07
CA GLU A 58 0.35 16.76 -21.58
C GLU A 58 0.15 17.80 -20.48
N SER A 59 -1.10 18.18 -20.20
CA SER A 59 -1.39 19.14 -19.14
C SER A 59 -1.16 18.55 -17.74
N ASN A 60 -0.76 19.41 -16.79
CA ASN A 60 -0.67 19.08 -15.36
C ASN A 60 -1.92 18.34 -14.83
N SER A 61 -3.11 18.75 -15.29
CA SER A 61 -4.36 18.09 -14.91
C SER A 61 -4.42 16.63 -15.31
N ARG A 62 -3.93 16.26 -16.51
CA ARG A 62 -3.94 14.87 -16.96
C ARG A 62 -2.94 14.02 -16.18
N ILE A 63 -1.74 14.53 -15.94
CA ILE A 63 -0.75 13.79 -15.14
C ILE A 63 -1.23 13.61 -13.69
N SER A 64 -1.88 14.61 -13.09
CA SER A 64 -2.39 14.51 -11.70
C SER A 64 -3.52 13.49 -11.52
N TRP A 65 -4.28 13.17 -12.57
CA TRP A 65 -5.27 12.12 -12.53
C TRP A 65 -4.67 10.74 -12.25
N ILE A 66 -3.40 10.48 -12.62
CA ILE A 66 -2.75 9.18 -12.38
C ILE A 66 -2.75 8.84 -10.89
N ILE A 67 -2.23 9.76 -10.07
CA ILE A 67 -2.15 9.58 -8.62
C ILE A 67 -3.52 9.73 -7.95
N SER A 68 -4.37 10.61 -8.47
CA SER A 68 -5.75 10.76 -7.97
C SER A 68 -6.54 9.45 -8.11
N ILE A 69 -6.45 8.79 -9.27
CA ILE A 69 -7.06 7.47 -9.50
C ILE A 69 -6.40 6.42 -8.59
N CYS A 70 -5.07 6.44 -8.44
CA CYS A 70 -4.36 5.51 -7.54
C CYS A 70 -4.89 5.58 -6.11
N VAL A 71 -5.00 6.78 -5.54
CA VAL A 71 -5.50 6.99 -4.18
C VAL A 71 -7.00 6.66 -4.07
N PHE A 72 -7.79 7.00 -5.09
CA PHE A 72 -9.20 6.62 -5.16
C PHE A 72 -9.37 5.10 -5.14
N VAL A 73 -8.63 4.37 -5.97
CA VAL A 73 -8.69 2.91 -6.03
C VAL A 73 -8.22 2.30 -4.71
N LEU A 74 -7.14 2.82 -4.12
CA LEU A 74 -6.61 2.37 -2.84
C LEU A 74 -7.69 2.46 -1.73
N THR A 75 -8.39 3.58 -1.65
CA THR A 75 -9.42 3.81 -0.62
C THR A 75 -10.72 3.08 -0.93
N PHE A 76 -11.17 3.10 -2.19
CA PHE A 76 -12.40 2.45 -2.63
C PHE A 76 -12.36 0.93 -2.46
N THR A 77 -11.18 0.32 -2.66
CA THR A 77 -11.00 -1.14 -2.51
C THR A 77 -10.64 -1.59 -1.10
N ALA A 78 -10.58 -0.67 -0.12
CA ALA A 78 -10.27 -1.02 1.26
C ALA A 78 -11.28 -2.03 1.89
N PRO A 79 -12.61 -1.88 1.72
CA PRO A 79 -13.55 -2.88 2.21
C PRO A 79 -13.33 -4.26 1.56
N LEU A 80 -13.04 -4.27 0.25
CA LEU A 80 -12.79 -5.49 -0.51
C LEU A 80 -11.54 -6.22 0.01
N SER A 81 -10.45 -5.48 0.27
CA SER A 81 -9.21 -6.00 0.85
C SER A 81 -9.45 -6.64 2.22
N THR A 82 -10.30 -6.03 3.05
CA THR A 82 -10.67 -6.55 4.37
C THR A 82 -11.40 -7.89 4.28
N VAL A 83 -12.41 -7.98 3.40
CA VAL A 83 -13.15 -9.23 3.15
C VAL A 83 -12.22 -10.31 2.59
N LEU A 84 -11.35 -9.96 1.65
CA LEU A 84 -10.43 -10.91 1.03
C LEU A 84 -9.41 -11.47 2.05
N SER A 85 -8.89 -10.60 2.92
CA SER A 85 -7.94 -10.97 3.98
C SER A 85 -8.55 -11.88 5.04
N SER A 86 -9.80 -11.63 5.40
CA SER A 86 -10.53 -12.50 6.34
C SER A 86 -10.84 -13.89 5.76
N ARG A 87 -11.01 -14.02 4.45
CA ARG A 87 -11.39 -15.28 3.78
C ARG A 87 -10.20 -16.13 3.33
N PHE A 88 -9.20 -15.50 2.70
CA PHE A 88 -8.03 -16.18 2.12
C PHE A 88 -6.77 -16.13 3.00
N GLY A 89 -6.82 -15.34 4.08
CA GLY A 89 -5.70 -15.12 4.97
C GLY A 89 -4.78 -13.99 4.50
N HIS A 90 -4.26 -13.25 5.47
CA HIS A 90 -3.50 -12.02 5.24
C HIS A 90 -2.23 -12.22 4.39
N ARG A 91 -1.50 -13.34 4.56
CA ARG A 91 -0.22 -13.58 3.87
C ARG A 91 -0.35 -13.67 2.35
N LEU A 92 -1.36 -14.41 1.87
CA LEU A 92 -1.59 -14.56 0.43
C LEU A 92 -2.02 -13.24 -0.21
N VAL A 93 -2.86 -12.46 0.48
CA VAL A 93 -3.33 -11.17 -0.01
C VAL A 93 -2.17 -10.17 -0.16
N VAL A 94 -1.25 -10.11 0.81
CA VAL A 94 -0.05 -9.26 0.72
C VAL A 94 0.88 -9.70 -0.42
N MET A 95 1.09 -11.01 -0.62
CA MET A 95 1.91 -11.51 -1.73
C MET A 95 1.30 -11.16 -3.10
N LEU A 96 -0.02 -11.34 -3.25
CA LEU A 96 -0.73 -10.94 -4.46
C LEU A 96 -0.67 -9.43 -4.68
N GLY A 97 -0.77 -8.64 -3.62
CA GLY A 97 -0.61 -7.18 -3.67
C GLY A 97 0.76 -6.77 -4.22
N GLY A 98 1.84 -7.36 -3.69
CA GLY A 98 3.21 -7.08 -4.18
C GLY A 98 3.43 -7.50 -5.63
N LEU A 99 2.85 -8.62 -6.07
CA LEU A 99 2.89 -9.05 -7.47
C LEU A 99 2.13 -8.07 -8.39
N LEU A 100 0.97 -7.57 -7.95
CA LEU A 100 0.22 -6.57 -8.70
C LEU A 100 0.98 -5.24 -8.79
N VAL A 101 1.58 -4.76 -7.71
CA VAL A 101 2.39 -3.52 -7.72
C VAL A 101 3.57 -3.68 -8.66
N SER A 102 4.33 -4.77 -8.57
CA SER A 102 5.49 -5.00 -9.45
C SER A 102 5.08 -5.10 -10.92
N ALA A 103 4.02 -5.85 -11.24
CA ALA A 103 3.48 -5.91 -12.60
C ALA A 103 3.01 -4.54 -13.11
N GLY A 104 2.34 -3.76 -12.26
CA GLY A 104 1.89 -2.41 -12.56
C GLY A 104 3.06 -1.47 -12.86
N MET A 105 4.12 -1.49 -12.04
CA MET A 105 5.29 -0.64 -12.24
C MET A 105 6.12 -1.05 -13.46
N VAL A 106 6.29 -2.35 -13.73
CA VAL A 106 6.95 -2.82 -14.95
C VAL A 106 6.15 -2.41 -16.18
N THR A 107 4.83 -2.57 -16.16
CA THR A 107 3.97 -2.14 -17.28
C THR A 107 4.02 -0.63 -17.48
N ALA A 108 4.08 0.15 -16.39
CA ALA A 108 4.22 1.60 -16.46
C ALA A 108 5.56 2.03 -17.06
N ALA A 109 6.64 1.29 -16.83
CA ALA A 109 7.96 1.59 -17.40
C ALA A 109 7.97 1.49 -18.95
N PHE A 110 7.14 0.62 -19.53
CA PHE A 110 6.98 0.50 -20.99
C PHE A 110 5.87 1.38 -21.57
N SER A 111 5.22 2.20 -20.75
CA SER A 111 4.07 3.00 -21.16
C SER A 111 4.46 4.18 -22.05
N GLN A 112 3.93 4.19 -23.27
CA GLN A 112 4.13 5.28 -24.25
C GLN A 112 2.99 6.30 -24.27
N LYS A 113 1.93 6.09 -23.48
CA LYS A 113 0.74 6.98 -23.42
C LYS A 113 0.24 7.13 -21.99
N VAL A 114 -0.25 8.31 -21.64
CA VAL A 114 -0.79 8.59 -20.29
C VAL A 114 -1.94 7.65 -19.91
N TYR A 115 -2.76 7.22 -20.88
CA TYR A 115 -3.84 6.26 -20.64
C TYR A 115 -3.36 4.92 -20.07
N HIS A 116 -2.22 4.42 -20.53
CA HIS A 116 -1.65 3.18 -19.99
C HIS A 116 -1.14 3.38 -18.56
N MET A 117 -0.64 4.58 -18.21
CA MET A 117 -0.27 4.90 -16.82
C MET A 117 -1.49 4.95 -15.89
N TYR A 118 -2.64 5.47 -16.34
CA TYR A 118 -3.87 5.44 -15.53
C TYR A 118 -4.25 4.01 -15.14
N ILE A 119 -4.11 3.07 -16.06
CA ILE A 119 -4.44 1.67 -15.80
C ILE A 119 -3.35 1.01 -14.95
N ALA A 120 -2.08 1.13 -15.34
CA ALA A 120 -0.97 0.43 -14.69
C ALA A 120 -0.67 0.95 -13.27
N ILE A 121 -0.56 2.26 -13.09
CA ILE A 121 -0.27 2.87 -11.78
C ILE A 121 -1.57 3.13 -11.03
N GLY A 122 -2.54 3.77 -11.68
CA GLY A 122 -3.79 4.15 -11.03
C GLY A 122 -4.59 2.92 -10.56
N ILE A 123 -4.89 2.00 -11.47
CA ILE A 123 -5.75 0.85 -11.14
C ILE A 123 -4.93 -0.32 -10.60
N VAL A 124 -3.99 -0.86 -11.38
CA VAL A 124 -3.29 -2.11 -11.02
C VAL A 124 -2.41 -1.93 -9.79
N SER A 125 -1.56 -0.89 -9.77
CA SER A 125 -0.70 -0.63 -8.60
C SER A 125 -1.52 -0.13 -7.41
N GLY A 126 -2.55 0.72 -7.63
CA GLY A 126 -3.48 1.15 -6.58
C GLY A 126 -4.18 -0.02 -5.86
N LEU A 127 -4.67 -1.02 -6.61
CA LEU A 127 -5.21 -2.26 -6.04
C LEU A 127 -4.15 -3.03 -5.25
N GLY A 128 -2.95 -3.18 -5.82
CA GLY A 128 -1.86 -3.90 -5.18
C GLY A 128 -1.39 -3.25 -3.87
N PHE A 129 -1.36 -1.92 -3.82
CA PHE A 129 -1.07 -1.16 -2.60
C PHE A 129 -2.12 -1.40 -1.53
N CYS A 130 -3.42 -1.37 -1.87
CA CYS A 130 -4.49 -1.67 -0.93
C CYS A 130 -4.42 -3.10 -0.37
N PHE A 131 -4.13 -4.08 -1.22
CA PHE A 131 -3.97 -5.47 -0.81
C PHE A 131 -2.70 -5.73 0.00
N SER A 132 -1.71 -4.85 -0.04
CA SER A 132 -0.49 -4.98 0.78
C SER A 132 -0.61 -4.22 2.09
N PHE A 133 -1.10 -2.98 2.04
CA PHE A 133 -1.19 -2.07 3.18
C PHE A 133 -2.24 -2.53 4.21
N LEU A 134 -3.48 -2.75 3.78
CA LEU A 134 -4.60 -3.00 4.70
C LEU A 134 -4.46 -4.28 5.55
N PRO A 135 -4.02 -5.43 4.99
CA PRO A 135 -3.83 -6.62 5.80
C PRO A 135 -2.69 -6.45 6.78
N THR A 136 -1.64 -5.70 6.41
CA THR A 136 -0.48 -5.44 7.29
C THR A 136 -0.88 -4.55 8.47
N VAL A 137 -1.67 -3.50 8.24
CA VAL A 137 -2.26 -2.67 9.31
C VAL A 137 -3.13 -3.52 10.23
N THR A 138 -3.92 -4.43 9.66
CA THR A 138 -4.82 -5.31 10.42
C THR A 138 -4.04 -6.29 11.30
N ILE A 139 -2.99 -6.93 10.76
CA ILE A 139 -2.11 -7.83 11.55
C ILE A 139 -1.42 -7.06 12.67
N LEU A 140 -0.90 -5.86 12.38
CA LEU A 140 -0.24 -5.04 13.40
C LEU A 140 -1.19 -4.71 14.56
N SER A 141 -2.43 -4.38 14.21
CA SER A 141 -3.51 -4.09 15.15
C SER A 141 -3.94 -5.30 15.98
N GLN A 142 -3.74 -6.52 15.47
CA GLN A 142 -3.99 -7.76 16.20
C GLN A 142 -2.83 -8.17 17.11
N TYR A 143 -1.60 -7.71 16.84
CA TYR A 143 -0.42 -8.03 17.65
C TYR A 143 -0.21 -7.08 18.83
N PHE A 144 -0.66 -5.83 18.73
CA PHE A 144 -0.54 -4.82 19.78
C PHE A 144 -1.91 -4.24 20.12
N ASP A 145 -2.32 -4.34 21.39
CA ASP A 145 -3.56 -3.73 21.88
C ASP A 145 -3.23 -2.44 22.64
N ARG A 146 -2.44 -2.55 23.72
CA ARG A 146 -2.13 -1.42 24.61
C ARG A 146 -1.19 -0.38 24.00
N ARG A 147 -0.31 -0.77 23.07
CA ARG A 147 0.70 0.10 22.43
C ARG A 147 0.44 0.35 20.94
N ARG A 148 -0.75 0.01 20.44
CA ARG A 148 -1.08 0.07 19.01
C ARG A 148 -0.78 1.43 18.37
N SER A 149 -1.25 2.51 18.99
CA SER A 149 -1.07 3.87 18.47
C SER A 149 0.40 4.27 18.36
N VAL A 150 1.21 3.93 19.36
CA VAL A 150 2.65 4.22 19.37
C VAL A 150 3.36 3.41 18.30
N VAL A 151 3.08 2.11 18.19
CA VAL A 151 3.72 1.24 17.19
C VAL A 151 3.32 1.64 15.77
N THR A 152 2.04 1.94 15.54
CA THR A 152 1.58 2.46 14.24
C THR A 152 2.24 3.80 13.93
N ALA A 153 2.33 4.73 14.88
CA ALA A 153 3.00 6.02 14.65
C ALA A 153 4.49 5.83 14.30
N VAL A 154 5.21 4.97 15.04
CA VAL A 154 6.61 4.64 14.76
C VAL A 154 6.75 4.01 13.38
N ALA A 155 5.88 3.06 13.02
CA ALA A 155 5.97 2.42 11.72
C ALA A 155 5.60 3.35 10.55
N SER A 156 4.63 4.25 10.74
CA SER A 156 4.27 5.28 9.76
C SER A 156 5.36 6.34 9.57
N THR A 157 6.35 6.47 10.48
CA THR A 157 7.55 7.27 10.20
C THR A 157 8.34 6.77 8.99
N GLY A 158 8.11 5.52 8.56
CA GLY A 158 8.67 4.96 7.34
C GLY A 158 8.31 5.76 6.09
N GLU A 159 7.12 6.35 6.02
CA GLU A 159 6.75 7.23 4.91
C GLU A 159 7.66 8.46 4.83
N CYS A 160 7.96 9.09 5.97
CA CYS A 160 8.88 10.22 6.03
C CYS A 160 10.29 9.81 5.61
N PHE A 161 10.77 8.67 6.13
CA PHE A 161 12.07 8.12 5.75
C PHE A 161 12.17 7.86 4.25
N ALA A 162 11.11 7.29 3.65
CA ALA A 162 11.03 7.04 2.22
C ALA A 162 11.14 8.33 1.40
N MET A 163 10.45 9.40 1.81
CA MET A 163 10.58 10.70 1.13
C MET A 163 12.00 11.25 1.19
N PHE A 164 12.63 11.21 2.36
CA PHE A 164 14.00 11.69 2.55
C PHE A 164 15.04 10.86 1.79
N ALA A 165 14.81 9.56 1.62
CA ALA A 165 15.73 8.66 0.91
C ALA A 165 15.49 8.66 -0.61
N PHE A 166 14.24 8.57 -1.04
CA PHE A 166 13.90 8.45 -2.46
C PHE A 166 14.07 9.77 -3.22
N ALA A 167 13.78 10.92 -2.60
CA ALA A 167 13.97 12.20 -3.27
C ALA A 167 15.42 12.44 -3.76
N PRO A 168 16.47 12.37 -2.90
CA PRO A 168 17.86 12.52 -3.36
C PRO A 168 18.30 11.36 -4.25
N ALA A 169 17.86 10.13 -4.00
CA ALA A 169 18.23 8.98 -4.83
C ALA A 169 17.72 9.13 -6.27
N ILE A 170 16.47 9.58 -6.44
CA ILE A 170 15.87 9.83 -7.75
C ILE A 170 16.59 10.99 -8.44
N THR A 171 16.84 12.08 -7.73
CA THR A 171 17.55 13.23 -8.31
C THR A 171 18.96 12.86 -8.75
N ALA A 172 19.72 12.13 -7.92
CA ALA A 172 21.06 11.67 -8.27
C ALA A 172 21.05 10.73 -9.49
N LEU A 173 20.04 9.85 -9.60
CA LEU A 173 19.86 9.00 -10.76
C LEU A 173 19.59 9.84 -12.03
N LYS A 174 18.74 10.86 -11.91
CA LYS A 174 18.43 11.78 -13.01
C LYS A 174 19.63 12.59 -13.48
N GLU A 175 20.52 13.01 -12.58
CA GLU A 175 21.72 13.77 -12.96
C GLU A 175 22.79 12.91 -13.64
N THR A 176 22.74 11.59 -13.48
CA THR A 176 23.73 10.66 -14.03
C THR A 176 23.38 10.19 -15.46
N VAL A 177 22.13 10.41 -15.91
CA VAL A 177 21.61 10.01 -17.24
C VAL A 177 21.39 11.24 -18.11
#